data_AF-A0A0T5XBG7-F1
#
_entry.id   AF-A0A0T5XBG7-F1
#
_cell.length_a   1.000
_cell.length_b   1.000
_cell.length_c   1.000
_cell.angle_alpha   90.00
_cell.angle_beta   90.00
_cell.angle_gamma   90.00
#
_symmetry.space_group_name_H-M   'P 1'
#
loop_
_entity.id
_entity.type
_entity.pdbx_description
1 polymer ?
#
loop_
_entity_poly.entity_id
_entity_poly.type
_entity_poly.pdbx_seq_one_letter_code
_entity_poly.pdbx_strand_id
1 'polypeptide(L)'
;MVDEASFNEIVSAMSGGAITPKLGDALSMSVLGELANMASGQAFIKLNEMGSVDLTPPQLLVGERIRSIPSAGDSTRYFTLPFRLKDGGTLYMVLAIS
;
A
#
# COMPACT_ATOMS: atom_id res chain seq x y z
N MET A 1 -0.64 -4.86 0.52
CA MET A 1 0.12 -5.90 1.26
C MET A 1 1.37 -6.21 0.47
N VAL A 2 2.50 -6.30 1.16
CA VAL A 2 3.82 -6.64 0.60
C VAL A 2 4.52 -7.57 1.58
N ASP A 3 5.39 -8.45 1.07
CA ASP A 3 6.34 -9.18 1.90
C ASP A 3 7.63 -8.38 2.10
N GLU A 4 8.55 -8.89 2.92
CA GLU A 4 9.81 -8.22 3.24
C GLU A 4 10.72 -8.03 2.03
N ALA A 5 10.82 -9.02 1.15
CA ALA A 5 11.65 -8.92 -0.06
C ALA A 5 11.14 -7.80 -0.98
N SER A 6 9.82 -7.75 -1.19
CA SER A 6 9.13 -6.71 -1.95
C SER A 6 9.26 -5.33 -1.30
N PHE A 7 9.20 -5.27 0.05
CA PHE A 7 9.45 -4.04 0.78
C PHE A 7 10.87 -3.50 0.53
N ASN A 8 11.88 -4.37 0.57
CA ASN A 8 13.26 -3.97 0.33
C ASN A 8 13.46 -3.43 -1.09
N GLU A 9 12.84 -4.08 -2.08
CA GLU A 9 12.85 -3.62 -3.48
C GLU A 9 12.20 -2.22 -3.60
N ILE A 10 11.01 -2.04 -3.01
CA ILE A 10 10.27 -0.77 -3.05
C ILE A 10 11.08 0.36 -2.40
N VAL A 11 11.64 0.14 -1.21
CA VAL A 11 12.43 1.16 -0.49
C VAL A 11 13.67 1.55 -1.30
N SER A 12 14.36 0.57 -1.85
CA SER A 12 15.56 0.81 -2.67
C SER A 12 15.21 1.60 -3.94
N ALA A 13 14.13 1.22 -4.63
CA ALA A 13 13.70 1.88 -5.86
C ALA A 13 13.25 3.33 -5.62
N MET A 14 12.39 3.55 -4.62
CA MET A 14 11.82 4.87 -4.34
C MET A 14 12.82 5.86 -3.74
N SER A 15 13.81 5.38 -3.00
CA SER A 15 14.87 6.23 -2.46
C SER A 15 16.04 6.44 -3.41
N GLY A 16 16.03 5.81 -4.60
CA GLY A 16 17.19 5.79 -5.49
C GLY A 16 18.42 5.11 -4.86
N GLY A 17 18.20 4.20 -3.91
CA GLY A 17 19.24 3.53 -3.12
C GLY A 17 19.77 4.31 -1.92
N ALA A 18 19.22 5.49 -1.61
CA ALA A 18 19.69 6.33 -0.50
C ALA A 18 19.28 5.81 0.89
N ILE A 19 18.15 5.09 0.98
CA ILE A 19 17.65 4.54 2.24
C ILE A 19 17.95 3.05 2.25
N THR A 20 18.65 2.59 3.28
CA THR A 20 18.87 1.15 3.51
C THR A 20 17.58 0.52 4.03
N PRO A 21 16.98 -0.45 3.31
CA PRO A 21 15.73 -1.04 3.76
C PRO A 21 15.88 -1.78 5.07
N LYS A 22 15.02 -1.44 6.04
CA LYS A 22 14.94 -2.14 7.32
C LYS A 22 13.51 -2.13 7.84
N LEU A 23 12.90 -3.31 8.00
CA LEU A 23 11.58 -3.40 8.61
C LEU A 23 11.61 -2.85 10.05
N GLY A 24 10.58 -2.08 10.39
CA GLY A 24 10.46 -1.41 11.70
C GLY A 24 11.29 -0.14 11.86
N ASP A 25 12.19 0.17 10.93
CA ASP A 25 12.85 1.48 10.89
C ASP A 25 11.88 2.55 10.36
N ALA A 26 11.75 3.66 11.09
CA ALA A 26 10.76 4.68 10.78
C ALA A 26 10.95 5.31 9.40
N LEU A 27 12.21 5.52 8.98
CA LEU A 27 12.52 6.14 7.69
C LEU A 27 12.26 5.16 6.53
N SER A 28 12.62 3.89 6.69
CA SER A 28 12.33 2.86 5.70
C SER A 28 10.82 2.63 5.55
N MET A 29 10.09 2.60 6.67
CA MET A 29 8.65 2.43 6.70
C MET A 29 7.91 3.61 6.07
N SER A 30 8.39 4.85 6.26
CA SER A 30 7.73 6.04 5.69
C SER A 30 7.69 6.01 4.16
N VAL A 31 8.66 5.39 3.49
CA VAL A 31 8.67 5.22 2.03
C VAL A 31 7.42 4.46 1.55
N LEU A 32 7.03 3.39 2.26
CA LEU A 32 5.82 2.65 1.95
C LEU A 32 4.56 3.47 2.25
N GLY A 33 4.59 4.26 3.33
CA GLY A 33 3.56 5.25 3.63
C GLY A 33 3.35 6.22 2.49
N GLU A 34 4.43 6.77 1.93
CA GLU A 34 4.32 7.72 0.82
C GLU A 34 3.94 7.09 -0.50
N LEU A 35 4.32 5.83 -0.76
CA LEU A 35 3.76 5.09 -1.88
C LEU A 35 2.23 5.01 -1.79
N ALA A 36 1.71 4.62 -0.63
CA ALA A 36 0.28 4.48 -0.39
C ALA A 36 -0.44 5.85 -0.46
N ASN A 37 0.17 6.89 0.08
CA ASN A 37 -0.36 8.25 0.06
C ASN A 37 -0.41 8.81 -1.37
N MET A 38 0.67 8.64 -2.16
CA MET A 38 0.71 9.07 -3.56
C MET A 38 -0.29 8.29 -4.44
N ALA A 39 -0.38 6.97 -4.27
CA ALA A 39 -1.35 6.16 -5.00
C ALA A 39 -2.79 6.57 -4.70
N SER A 40 -3.10 6.79 -3.41
CA SER A 40 -4.41 7.27 -2.97
C SER A 40 -4.70 8.68 -3.45
N GLY A 41 -3.72 9.59 -3.40
CA GLY A 41 -3.83 10.96 -3.91
C GLY A 41 -4.14 11.01 -5.41
N GLN A 42 -3.49 10.16 -6.21
CA GLN A 42 -3.78 10.03 -7.64
C GLN A 42 -5.18 9.45 -7.91
N ALA A 43 -5.60 8.47 -7.12
CA ALA A 43 -6.97 7.95 -7.20
C ALA A 43 -8.00 9.03 -6.85
N PHE A 44 -7.74 9.82 -5.80
CA PHE A 44 -8.59 10.94 -5.41
C PHE A 44 -8.70 11.99 -6.51
N ILE A 45 -7.60 12.42 -7.14
CA ILE A 45 -7.66 13.42 -8.23
C ILE A 45 -8.60 12.94 -9.36
N LYS A 46 -8.54 11.65 -9.70
CA LYS A 46 -9.40 11.06 -10.74
C LYS A 46 -10.85 10.88 -10.30
N LEU A 47 -11.09 10.63 -9.02
CA LEU A 47 -12.43 10.38 -8.46
C LEU A 47 -13.13 11.66 -8.00
N ASN A 48 -12.39 12.73 -7.69
CA ASN A 48 -12.94 14.01 -7.24
C ASN A 48 -13.73 14.71 -8.36
N GLU A 49 -13.49 14.34 -9.62
CA GLU A 49 -14.36 14.70 -10.74
C GLU A 49 -15.77 14.07 -10.63
N MET A 50 -15.95 13.07 -9.77
CA MET A 50 -17.17 12.27 -9.60
C MET A 50 -17.83 12.42 -8.21
N GLY A 51 -17.23 13.13 -7.26
CA GLY A 51 -17.78 13.38 -5.91
C GLY A 51 -16.72 13.63 -4.83
N SER A 52 -17.13 14.06 -3.64
CA SER A 52 -16.23 14.34 -2.51
C SER A 52 -15.80 13.04 -1.80
N VAL A 53 -14.55 12.62 -1.99
CA VAL A 53 -13.92 11.51 -1.26
C VAL A 53 -12.84 12.06 -0.35
N ASP A 54 -12.92 11.82 0.96
CA ASP A 54 -11.85 12.24 1.87
C ASP A 54 -10.78 11.15 2.02
N LEU A 55 -9.51 11.55 1.91
CA LEU A 55 -8.38 10.66 2.15
C LEU A 55 -7.90 10.78 3.59
N THR A 56 -7.80 9.65 4.29
CA THR A 56 -7.14 9.58 5.59
C THR A 56 -5.67 9.22 5.44
N PRO A 57 -4.77 9.69 6.33
CA PRO A 57 -3.37 9.26 6.33
C PRO A 57 -3.23 7.73 6.41
N PRO A 58 -2.28 7.12 5.67
CA PRO A 58 -2.11 5.68 5.67
C PRO A 58 -1.59 5.19 7.02
N GLN A 59 -2.11 4.03 7.46
CA GLN A 59 -1.59 3.30 8.62
C GLN A 59 -0.76 2.12 8.14
N LEU A 60 0.45 1.97 8.68
CA LEU A 60 1.36 0.88 8.35
C LEU A 60 1.32 -0.16 9.46
N LEU A 61 1.02 -1.41 9.09
CA LEU A 61 1.01 -2.56 9.98
C LEU A 61 2.14 -3.50 9.57
N VAL A 62 3.00 -3.87 10.54
CA VAL A 62 4.13 -4.78 10.33
C VAL A 62 4.02 -5.93 11.30
N GLY A 63 4.25 -7.13 10.81
CA GLY A 63 4.16 -8.34 11.61
C GLY A 63 4.09 -9.57 10.71
N GLU A 64 4.16 -10.73 11.35
CA GLU A 64 4.06 -12.00 10.67
C GLU A 64 2.61 -12.44 10.53
N ARG A 65 2.29 -13.11 9.41
CA ARG A 65 0.97 -13.73 9.18
C ARG A 65 -0.22 -12.77 9.33
N ILE A 66 -0.02 -11.47 9.03
CA ILE A 66 -1.11 -10.48 9.00
C ILE A 66 -2.13 -10.93 7.96
N ARG A 67 -3.40 -11.05 8.38
CA ARG A 67 -4.54 -11.33 7.50
C ARG A 67 -5.49 -10.14 7.58
N SER A 68 -5.80 -9.54 6.43
CA SER A 68 -6.94 -8.64 6.33
C SER A 68 -8.19 -9.53 6.26
N ILE A 69 -8.97 -9.56 7.35
CA ILE A 69 -10.26 -10.25 7.35
C ILE A 69 -11.29 -9.20 6.91
N PRO A 70 -11.86 -9.31 5.70
CA PRO A 70 -12.91 -8.41 5.26
C PRO A 70 -14.11 -8.48 6.23
N SER A 71 -14.63 -7.33 6.65
CA SER A 71 -15.85 -7.23 7.44
C SER A 71 -17.00 -7.88 6.67
N ALA A 72 -17.65 -8.88 7.25
CA ALA A 72 -18.76 -9.63 6.66
C ALA A 72 -20.08 -8.82 6.62
N GLY A 73 -20.03 -7.58 6.15
CA GLY A 73 -21.23 -6.79 5.85
C GLY A 73 -21.68 -7.06 4.42
N ASP A 74 -22.96 -7.40 4.23
CA ASP A 74 -23.54 -7.86 2.96
C ASP A 74 -23.40 -6.89 1.76
N SER A 75 -22.94 -5.65 1.98
CA SER A 75 -22.77 -4.64 0.92
C SER A 75 -21.33 -4.37 0.49
N THR A 76 -20.30 -4.84 1.20
CA THR A 76 -18.91 -4.48 0.87
C THR A 76 -18.34 -5.38 -0.22
N ARG A 77 -17.93 -4.77 -1.33
CA ARG A 77 -17.24 -5.44 -2.44
C ARG A 77 -15.74 -5.28 -2.30
N TYR A 78 -15.00 -6.37 -2.50
CA TYR A 78 -13.55 -6.40 -2.41
C TYR A 78 -12.93 -6.66 -3.79
N PHE A 79 -11.93 -5.85 -4.14
CA PHE A 79 -11.13 -6.01 -5.36
C PHE A 79 -9.67 -6.17 -4.95
N THR A 80 -9.04 -7.26 -5.38
CA THR A 80 -7.61 -7.51 -5.14
C THR A 80 -6.87 -7.39 -6.45
N LEU A 81 -5.94 -6.44 -6.51
CA LEU A 81 -5.12 -6.14 -7.69
C LEU A 81 -3.66 -6.53 -7.39
N PRO A 82 -3.14 -7.59 -8.03
CA PRO A 82 -1.74 -7.98 -7.89
C PRO A 82 -0.86 -7.19 -8.86
N PHE A 83 0.25 -6.64 -8.36
CA PHE A 83 1.29 -5.97 -9.12
C PHE A 83 2.60 -6.73 -8.96
N ARG A 84 3.15 -7.22 -10.07
CA ARG A 84 4.44 -7.91 -10.05
C ARG A 84 5.57 -6.89 -10.04
N LEU A 85 6.46 -7.01 -9.07
CA LEU A 85 7.65 -6.20 -8.95
C LEU A 85 8.77 -6.75 -9.84
N LYS A 86 9.83 -5.98 -10.02
CA LYS A 86 10.93 -6.29 -10.96
C LYS A 86 11.68 -7.54 -10.52
N ASP A 87 11.91 -7.69 -9.22
CA ASP A 87 12.66 -8.84 -8.68
C ASP A 87 11.75 -10.05 -8.41
N GLY A 88 10.50 -10.00 -8.91
CA GLY A 88 9.55 -11.11 -8.88
C GLY A 88 8.61 -11.13 -7.68
N GLY A 89 8.79 -10.21 -6.72
CA GLY A 89 7.86 -9.98 -5.60
C GLY A 89 6.47 -9.53 -6.08
N THR A 90 5.48 -9.56 -5.19
CA THR A 90 4.11 -9.12 -5.51
C THR A 90 3.58 -8.14 -4.49
N LEU A 91 3.20 -6.95 -4.96
CA LEU A 91 2.42 -5.98 -4.22
C LEU A 91 0.93 -6.24 -4.48
N TYR A 92 0.16 -6.47 -3.43
CA TYR A 92 -1.29 -6.58 -3.54
C TYR A 92 -1.96 -5.30 -3.06
N MET A 93 -2.73 -4.66 -3.93
CA MET A 93 -3.65 -3.59 -3.55
C MET A 93 -5.03 -4.19 -3.33
N VAL A 94 -5.60 -4.01 -2.13
CA VAL A 94 -6.94 -4.48 -1.80
C VAL A 94 -7.82 -3.27 -1.62
N LEU A 95 -8.84 -3.15 -2.45
CA LEU A 95 -9.84 -2.09 -2.41
C LEU A 95 -11.13 -2.67 -1.85
N ALA A 96 -11.68 -2.02 -0.82
CA ALA A 96 -12.99 -2.33 -0.27
C ALA A 96 -13.92 -1.15 -0.55
N ILE A 97 -15.07 -1.41 -1.16
CA ILE A 97 -16.06 -0.39 -1.52
C ILE A 97 -17.41 -0.84 -0.96
N SER A 98 -18.06 0.04 -0.20
CA SER A 98 -19.36 -0.18 0.45
C SER A 98 -20.39 0.83 -0.03
#